data_AF-M1VWL8-F1
#
_entry.id   AF-M1VWL8-F1
#
_cell.length_a   1.000
_cell.length_b   1.000
_cell.length_c   1.000
_cell.angle_alpha   90.00
_cell.angle_beta   90.00
_cell.angle_gamma   90.00
#
_symmetry.space_group_name_H-M   'P 1'
#
loop_
_entity.id
_entity.type
_entity.pdbx_description
1 polymer ?
#
loop_
_entity_poly.entity_id
_entity_poly.type
_entity_poly.pdbx_seq_one_letter_code
_entity_poly.pdbx_strand_id
1 'polypeptide(L)'
;MCQQQQQQQHHGDEPRQPCHHDRQHQAAAAYQQPFPWHLPIYDAHCHPTDTMESIATFDTMRTSALAIMATRSQDQLLVAQVASAHGVSDGASLRGRRCQETCHQKDDKHAQRDTSREGHAQVVQRKCQVIPSFGWHPWFSYQIYDDTAPVPTYQPPRNTGTEDEDAAALLSAKRAHYQSVLTPTPQEDDDFFIASLPIPSPISSFVSSTRATLESYPIALIGEIGIDKAFRLPGNWDSSLASSRNKSLTPGGREGRRLSPYKVQMQHQQMILRAQLRLAGQVGRPVSVHGVQAHGVLYDTVSSCWKGHEKHVPSRKERRMKAPGAEDDHDDDADGDNDARVSAKPYPPRICLHSYSGSVEGLKQWLRPDIPAKMFFSFSTAVNLGTEATRAKFGDVIRAIPADKLLVESDLHMAGEDLDAALEDMYRRVCEEKGWSLEEGVRTIGNNFEHFILG
;
A
#
# COMPACT_ATOMS: atom_id res chain seq x y z
N MET A 1 -48.02 -14.09 -56.73
CA MET A 1 -46.95 -14.49 -57.67
C MET A 1 -46.18 -13.26 -58.06
N CYS A 2 -44.98 -13.06 -57.53
CA CYS A 2 -44.00 -12.18 -58.19
C CYS A 2 -42.60 -12.56 -57.71
N GLN A 3 -41.70 -12.60 -58.69
CA GLN A 3 -40.39 -13.23 -58.69
C GLN A 3 -39.34 -12.50 -57.85
N GLN A 4 -38.33 -13.27 -57.49
CA GLN A 4 -37.03 -12.86 -56.97
C GLN A 4 -36.34 -11.82 -57.85
N GLN A 5 -35.66 -10.87 -57.19
CA GLN A 5 -34.43 -10.26 -57.71
C GLN A 5 -33.39 -10.18 -56.59
N GLN A 6 -32.20 -10.71 -56.89
CA GLN A 6 -30.98 -10.57 -56.11
C GLN A 6 -30.50 -9.12 -56.09
N GLN A 7 -30.02 -8.64 -54.95
CA GLN A 7 -28.98 -7.62 -54.89
C GLN A 7 -27.96 -7.98 -53.80
N GLN A 8 -26.69 -7.94 -54.21
CA GLN A 8 -25.48 -8.13 -53.43
C GLN A 8 -25.35 -7.06 -52.34
N GLN A 9 -24.87 -7.46 -51.16
CA GLN A 9 -24.27 -6.54 -50.20
C GLN A 9 -22.85 -7.01 -49.87
N HIS A 10 -21.91 -6.09 -50.08
CA HIS A 10 -20.49 -6.21 -49.74
C HIS A 10 -20.31 -6.41 -48.23
N HIS A 11 -19.67 -7.50 -47.83
CA HIS A 11 -19.09 -7.63 -46.50
C HIS A 11 -17.73 -6.93 -46.49
N GLY A 12 -17.67 -5.78 -45.83
CA GLY A 12 -16.42 -5.23 -45.31
C GLY A 12 -16.03 -5.98 -44.03
N ASP A 13 -14.75 -6.35 -43.94
CA ASP A 13 -14.14 -6.94 -42.76
C ASP A 13 -14.19 -5.95 -41.57
N GLU A 14 -15.03 -6.23 -40.59
CA GLU A 14 -14.81 -5.75 -39.22
C GLU A 14 -13.96 -6.78 -38.46
N PRO A 15 -12.94 -6.36 -37.69
CA PRO A 15 -12.12 -7.29 -36.92
C PRO A 15 -12.98 -7.99 -35.86
N ARG A 16 -13.06 -9.32 -35.96
CA ARG A 16 -13.76 -10.18 -34.98
C ARG A 16 -13.15 -9.98 -33.60
N GLN A 17 -13.98 -9.58 -32.63
CA GLN A 17 -13.60 -9.64 -31.22
C GLN A 17 -13.35 -11.11 -30.82
N PRO A 18 -12.26 -11.44 -30.11
CA PRO A 18 -11.96 -12.82 -29.75
C PRO A 18 -13.02 -13.41 -28.84
N CYS A 19 -13.44 -14.64 -29.12
CA CYS A 19 -14.43 -15.35 -28.32
C CYS A 19 -13.84 -15.79 -26.97
N HIS A 20 -14.71 -16.14 -26.02
CA HIS A 20 -14.31 -16.50 -24.65
C HIS A 20 -13.35 -17.71 -24.59
N HIS A 21 -13.40 -18.59 -25.60
CA HIS A 21 -12.51 -19.76 -25.72
C HIS A 21 -11.11 -19.38 -26.24
N ASP A 22 -11.02 -18.42 -27.17
CA ASP A 22 -9.74 -17.89 -27.65
C ASP A 22 -8.98 -17.16 -26.54
N ARG A 23 -9.70 -16.43 -25.67
CA ARG A 23 -9.11 -15.80 -24.47
C ARG A 23 -8.56 -16.83 -23.48
N GLN A 24 -9.27 -17.93 -23.25
CA GLN A 24 -8.80 -18.99 -22.33
C GLN A 24 -7.56 -19.72 -22.86
N HIS A 25 -7.49 -19.97 -24.18
CA HIS A 25 -6.30 -20.58 -24.78
C HIS A 25 -5.09 -19.63 -24.82
N GLN A 26 -5.31 -18.33 -25.09
CA GLN A 26 -4.25 -17.32 -25.00
C GLN A 26 -3.76 -17.08 -23.56
N ALA A 27 -4.67 -17.08 -22.58
CA ALA A 27 -4.33 -16.96 -21.15
C ALA A 27 -3.50 -18.16 -20.66
N ALA A 28 -3.86 -19.38 -21.07
CA ALA A 28 -3.10 -20.59 -20.74
C ALA A 28 -1.69 -20.59 -21.35
N ALA A 29 -1.52 -20.06 -22.57
CA ALA A 29 -0.22 -19.92 -23.22
C ALA A 29 0.64 -18.81 -22.61
N ALA A 30 0.03 -17.70 -22.16
CA ALA A 30 0.73 -16.60 -21.48
C ALA A 30 1.30 -17.01 -20.11
N TYR A 31 0.60 -17.91 -19.38
CA TYR A 31 1.10 -18.48 -18.13
C TYR A 31 2.32 -19.39 -18.30
N GLN A 32 2.57 -19.91 -19.50
CA GLN A 32 3.71 -20.79 -19.79
C GLN A 32 5.00 -20.03 -20.15
N GLN A 33 4.92 -18.72 -20.44
CA GLN A 33 6.12 -17.93 -20.72
C GLN A 33 6.96 -17.76 -19.44
N PRO A 34 8.30 -17.93 -19.49
CA PRO A 34 9.17 -17.67 -18.35
C PRO A 34 8.99 -16.24 -17.83
N PHE A 35 8.85 -16.07 -16.50
CA PHE A 35 8.76 -14.75 -15.91
C PHE A 35 10.13 -14.04 -15.94
N PRO A 36 10.20 -12.74 -16.28
CA PRO A 36 11.46 -12.05 -16.51
C PRO A 36 12.15 -11.62 -15.20
N TRP A 37 12.49 -12.59 -14.35
CA TRP A 37 13.20 -12.40 -13.08
C TRP A 37 14.62 -11.80 -13.21
N HIS A 38 15.11 -11.63 -14.45
CA HIS A 38 16.33 -10.88 -14.71
C HIS A 38 16.13 -9.36 -14.51
N LEU A 39 14.89 -8.89 -14.64
CA LEU A 39 14.47 -7.51 -14.36
C LEU A 39 14.21 -7.32 -12.85
N PRO A 40 14.32 -6.09 -12.32
CA PRO A 40 14.03 -5.84 -10.92
C PRO A 40 12.51 -5.92 -10.63
N ILE A 41 12.13 -6.85 -9.76
CA ILE A 41 10.76 -7.04 -9.29
C ILE A 41 10.56 -6.32 -7.96
N TYR A 42 9.47 -5.57 -7.85
CA TYR A 42 9.16 -4.76 -6.67
C TYR A 42 7.83 -5.17 -6.03
N ASP A 43 7.80 -5.09 -4.70
CA ASP A 43 6.61 -5.27 -3.87
C ASP A 43 6.26 -3.95 -3.16
N ALA A 44 5.08 -3.41 -3.46
CA ALA A 44 4.61 -2.16 -2.87
C ALA A 44 4.15 -2.28 -1.40
N HIS A 45 3.93 -3.49 -0.88
CA HIS A 45 3.37 -3.69 0.45
C HIS A 45 3.55 -5.14 0.96
N CYS A 46 4.21 -5.27 2.12
CA CYS A 46 4.36 -6.55 2.81
C CYS A 46 4.52 -6.36 4.32
N HIS A 47 4.19 -7.38 5.11
CA HIS A 47 4.28 -7.40 6.57
C HIS A 47 5.25 -8.49 7.09
N PRO A 48 6.53 -8.53 6.66
CA PRO A 48 7.42 -9.64 7.01
C PRO A 48 7.76 -9.69 8.51
N THR A 49 7.56 -8.60 9.25
CA THR A 49 7.76 -8.56 10.71
C THR A 49 6.70 -9.32 11.50
N ASP A 50 5.63 -9.77 10.85
CA ASP A 50 4.65 -10.67 11.45
C ASP A 50 5.22 -12.09 11.62
N THR A 51 6.19 -12.48 10.80
CA THR A 51 6.92 -13.75 10.89
C THR A 51 8.41 -13.49 10.78
N MET A 52 9.05 -13.13 11.90
CA MET A 52 10.44 -12.65 11.91
C MET A 52 11.44 -13.69 11.38
N GLU A 53 11.15 -14.98 11.50
CA GLU A 53 12.01 -16.04 10.95
C GLU A 53 12.15 -15.94 9.43
N SER A 54 11.15 -15.38 8.73
CA SER A 54 11.15 -15.26 7.26
C SER A 54 12.19 -14.26 6.74
N ILE A 55 12.63 -13.30 7.56
CA ILE A 55 13.62 -12.27 7.17
C ILE A 55 14.96 -12.90 6.75
N ALA A 56 15.30 -14.08 7.29
CA ALA A 56 16.49 -14.83 6.91
C ALA A 56 16.52 -15.23 5.42
N THR A 57 15.37 -15.17 4.72
CA THR A 57 15.25 -15.53 3.30
C THR A 57 15.57 -14.39 2.33
N PHE A 58 15.80 -13.16 2.81
CA PHE A 58 16.08 -12.00 1.94
C PHE A 58 17.29 -12.18 1.02
N ASP A 59 18.26 -13.01 1.41
CA ASP A 59 19.45 -13.31 0.61
C ASP A 59 19.16 -14.30 -0.55
N THR A 60 18.08 -15.06 -0.47
CA THR A 60 17.69 -16.08 -1.47
C THR A 60 16.47 -15.68 -2.30
N MET A 61 15.75 -14.63 -1.89
CA MET A 61 14.61 -14.10 -2.63
C MET A 61 15.02 -13.53 -3.99
N ARG A 62 14.09 -13.59 -4.95
CA ARG A 62 14.24 -13.07 -6.30
C ARG A 62 13.69 -11.65 -6.44
N THR A 63 12.76 -11.28 -5.56
CA THR A 63 12.29 -9.90 -5.41
C THR A 63 13.47 -8.96 -5.14
N SER A 64 13.50 -7.84 -5.88
CA SER A 64 14.61 -6.89 -5.81
C SER A 64 14.46 -5.89 -4.66
N ALA A 65 13.25 -5.39 -4.41
CA ALA A 65 12.95 -4.64 -3.20
C ALA A 65 11.47 -4.71 -2.80
N LEU A 66 11.19 -4.55 -1.51
CA LEU A 66 9.85 -4.52 -0.96
C LEU A 66 9.67 -3.38 0.05
N ALA A 67 8.50 -2.75 0.05
CA ALA A 67 8.10 -1.86 1.13
C ALA A 67 7.54 -2.67 2.30
N ILE A 68 8.15 -2.54 3.47
CA ILE A 68 7.78 -3.31 4.67
C ILE A 68 7.02 -2.41 5.66
N MET A 69 5.87 -2.88 6.10
CA MET A 69 4.95 -2.14 6.94
C MET A 69 4.92 -2.77 8.34
N ALA A 70 4.77 -1.92 9.35
CA ALA A 70 4.43 -2.39 10.69
C ALA A 70 2.94 -2.71 10.77
N THR A 71 2.59 -3.94 11.14
CA THR A 71 1.19 -4.33 11.39
C THR A 71 0.74 -3.77 12.74
N ARG A 72 1.53 -4.02 13.78
CA ARG A 72 1.27 -3.65 15.18
C ARG A 72 2.11 -2.45 15.60
N SER A 73 1.73 -1.87 16.73
CA SER A 73 2.48 -0.77 17.34
C SER A 73 3.91 -1.16 17.75
N GLN A 74 4.14 -2.41 18.18
CA GLN A 74 5.47 -2.87 18.56
C GLN A 74 6.37 -3.12 17.34
N ASP A 75 5.78 -3.31 16.15
CA ASP A 75 6.54 -3.65 14.94
C ASP A 75 7.32 -2.46 14.39
N GLN A 76 7.05 -1.22 14.82
CA GLN A 76 7.82 -0.05 14.39
C GLN A 76 9.32 -0.26 14.65
N LEU A 77 9.67 -0.86 15.81
CA LEU A 77 11.05 -1.18 16.15
C LEU A 77 11.60 -2.33 15.31
N LEU A 78 10.78 -3.36 15.03
CA LEU A 78 11.18 -4.49 14.19
C LEU A 78 11.45 -4.03 12.74
N VAL A 79 10.57 -3.20 12.18
CA VAL A 79 10.75 -2.59 10.86
C VAL A 79 12.05 -1.78 10.80
N ALA A 80 12.33 -0.97 11.82
CA ALA A 80 13.58 -0.22 11.91
C ALA A 80 14.82 -1.14 11.98
N GLN A 81 14.76 -2.23 12.76
CA GLN A 81 15.85 -3.22 12.83
C GLN A 81 16.09 -3.90 11.47
N VAL A 82 15.02 -4.33 10.80
CA VAL A 82 15.12 -4.94 9.46
C VAL A 82 15.67 -3.94 8.44
N ALA A 83 15.22 -2.69 8.48
CA ALA A 83 15.73 -1.65 7.60
C ALA A 83 17.19 -1.28 7.87
N SER A 84 17.64 -1.33 9.13
CA SER A 84 19.06 -1.15 9.45
C SER A 84 19.95 -2.24 8.84
N ALA A 85 19.44 -3.48 8.75
CA ALA A 85 20.19 -4.62 8.23
C ALA A 85 20.06 -4.82 6.71
N HIS A 86 18.90 -4.50 6.13
CA HIS A 86 18.55 -4.83 4.74
C HIS A 86 18.00 -3.65 3.93
N GLY A 87 18.00 -2.44 4.50
CA GLY A 87 17.43 -1.26 3.88
C GLY A 87 18.15 -0.84 2.59
N VAL A 88 17.41 -0.20 1.70
CA VAL A 88 18.01 0.51 0.57
C VAL A 88 18.78 1.74 1.11
N SER A 89 20.03 1.90 0.67
CA SER A 89 20.96 2.91 1.19
C SER A 89 20.52 4.34 0.85
N ASP A 90 20.07 4.55 -0.38
CA ASP A 90 19.61 5.84 -0.91
C ASP A 90 18.76 5.64 -2.20
N GLY A 91 18.20 6.74 -2.72
CA GLY A 91 17.41 6.69 -3.96
C GLY A 91 18.20 6.28 -5.20
N ALA A 92 19.52 6.54 -5.24
CA ALA A 92 20.37 6.14 -6.36
C ALA A 92 20.58 4.62 -6.38
N SER A 93 20.67 3.98 -5.21
CA SER A 93 20.71 2.53 -5.04
C SER A 93 19.42 1.88 -5.56
N LEU A 94 18.26 2.47 -5.27
CA LEU A 94 16.99 1.98 -5.80
C LEU A 94 16.94 2.10 -7.33
N ARG A 95 17.27 3.28 -7.89
CA ARG A 95 17.27 3.53 -9.35
C ARG A 95 18.34 2.71 -10.09
N GLY A 96 19.50 2.51 -9.47
CA GLY A 96 20.65 1.82 -10.03
C GLY A 96 20.43 0.32 -10.27
N ARG A 97 19.41 -0.26 -9.60
CA ARG A 97 18.97 -1.65 -9.85
C ARG A 97 18.45 -1.86 -11.27
N ARG A 98 18.00 -0.78 -11.95
CA ARG A 98 17.71 -0.77 -13.40
C ARG A 98 18.98 -0.65 -14.26
N CYS A 99 19.91 0.24 -13.89
CA CYS A 99 21.05 0.60 -14.74
C CYS A 99 22.08 -0.52 -14.94
N GLN A 100 22.14 -1.52 -14.04
CA GLN A 100 23.00 -2.70 -14.20
C GLN A 100 22.72 -3.52 -15.48
N GLU A 101 21.62 -3.25 -16.18
CA GLU A 101 21.37 -3.79 -17.54
C GLU A 101 22.04 -2.98 -18.65
N THR A 102 22.07 -1.65 -18.52
CA THR A 102 22.50 -0.75 -19.60
C THR A 102 24.00 -0.73 -19.84
N CYS A 103 24.80 -1.06 -18.82
CA CYS A 103 26.26 -1.16 -18.94
C CYS A 103 26.71 -2.44 -19.66
N HIS A 104 25.94 -3.53 -19.63
CA HIS A 104 26.27 -4.75 -20.37
C HIS A 104 25.90 -4.71 -21.86
N GLN A 105 25.11 -3.74 -22.31
CA GLN A 105 24.78 -3.58 -23.74
C GLN A 105 25.73 -2.64 -24.50
N LYS A 106 26.63 -1.91 -23.82
CA LYS A 106 27.54 -0.94 -24.48
C LYS A 106 28.95 -1.47 -24.77
N ASP A 107 29.38 -2.57 -24.16
CA ASP A 107 30.75 -3.09 -24.32
C ASP A 107 30.90 -4.18 -25.41
N ASP A 108 29.80 -4.70 -25.96
CA ASP A 108 29.82 -5.78 -26.97
C ASP A 108 29.85 -5.27 -28.43
N LYS A 109 30.63 -4.24 -28.74
CA LYS A 109 30.90 -3.85 -30.15
C LYS A 109 32.27 -4.25 -30.69
N HIS A 110 33.16 -4.84 -29.91
CA HIS A 110 34.45 -5.36 -30.40
C HIS A 110 34.83 -6.71 -29.78
N ALA A 111 34.13 -7.79 -30.17
CA ALA A 111 34.71 -9.13 -30.08
C ALA A 111 34.18 -10.00 -31.24
N GLN A 112 35.08 -10.35 -32.15
CA GLN A 112 34.85 -11.25 -33.27
C GLN A 112 34.62 -12.69 -32.81
N ARG A 113 33.59 -13.31 -33.41
CA ARG A 113 33.44 -14.73 -33.75
C ARG A 113 34.01 -15.77 -32.77
N ASP A 114 33.12 -16.39 -32.01
CA ASP A 114 33.13 -17.85 -31.91
C ASP A 114 31.69 -18.39 -31.76
N THR A 115 31.30 -19.28 -32.67
CA THR A 115 29.95 -19.85 -32.75
C THR A 115 29.92 -21.17 -31.99
N SER A 116 29.50 -21.15 -30.72
CA SER A 116 28.85 -22.27 -30.01
C SER A 116 28.83 -22.01 -28.49
N ARG A 117 27.79 -21.34 -28.01
CA ARG A 117 27.35 -21.41 -26.61
C ARG A 117 25.93 -20.88 -26.54
N GLU A 118 24.98 -21.78 -26.27
CA GLU A 118 23.62 -21.41 -25.88
C GLU A 118 23.71 -20.51 -24.64
N GLY A 119 23.38 -19.24 -24.82
CA GLY A 119 23.47 -18.22 -23.79
C GLY A 119 22.37 -18.40 -22.76
N HIS A 120 22.64 -19.11 -21.68
CA HIS A 120 21.91 -18.91 -20.44
C HIS A 120 22.24 -17.49 -19.95
N ALA A 121 21.30 -16.55 -20.12
CA ALA A 121 21.39 -15.23 -19.51
C ALA A 121 21.65 -15.42 -18.00
N GLN A 122 22.82 -15.00 -17.52
CA GLN A 122 23.16 -15.10 -16.11
C GLN A 122 22.16 -14.26 -15.32
N VAL A 123 21.39 -14.91 -14.44
CA VAL A 123 20.53 -14.23 -13.48
C VAL A 123 21.44 -13.46 -12.54
N VAL A 124 21.40 -12.13 -12.61
CA VAL A 124 22.07 -11.28 -11.62
C VAL A 124 21.37 -11.55 -10.28
N GLN A 125 22.01 -12.32 -9.40
CA GLN A 125 21.52 -12.51 -8.03
C GLN A 125 21.61 -11.16 -7.30
N ARG A 126 20.46 -10.52 -7.13
CA ARG A 126 20.33 -9.28 -6.38
C ARG A 126 19.83 -9.63 -4.99
N LYS A 127 20.53 -9.15 -3.95
CA LYS A 127 20.00 -9.21 -2.58
C LYS A 127 18.75 -8.35 -2.50
N CYS A 128 17.69 -8.94 -1.94
CA CYS A 128 16.44 -8.24 -1.67
C CYS A 128 16.68 -7.13 -0.65
N GLN A 129 16.20 -5.92 -0.94
CA GLN A 129 16.30 -4.76 -0.04
C GLN A 129 14.94 -4.28 0.41
N VAL A 130 14.90 -3.57 1.54
CA VAL A 130 13.65 -3.07 2.11
C VAL A 130 13.54 -1.55 2.07
N ILE A 131 12.33 -1.07 1.87
CA ILE A 131 11.94 0.31 2.13
C ILE A 131 11.07 0.28 3.39
N PRO A 132 11.53 0.81 4.54
CA PRO A 132 10.72 0.81 5.75
C PRO A 132 9.52 1.74 5.62
N SER A 133 8.42 1.35 6.25
CA SER A 133 7.26 2.19 6.42
C SER A 133 6.79 2.19 7.86
N PHE A 134 6.55 3.39 8.39
CA PHE A 134 6.20 3.60 9.79
C PHE A 134 4.82 4.26 9.89
N GLY A 135 3.86 3.55 10.45
CA GLY A 135 2.47 4.01 10.53
C GLY A 135 1.66 3.18 11.52
N TRP A 136 0.56 3.75 12.00
CA TRP A 136 -0.37 3.11 12.91
C TRP A 136 -1.60 2.64 12.16
N HIS A 137 -1.72 1.31 12.06
CA HIS A 137 -2.81 0.66 11.35
C HIS A 137 -4.17 0.92 12.03
N PRO A 138 -5.28 1.12 11.28
CA PRO A 138 -6.61 1.34 11.84
C PRO A 138 -7.10 0.25 12.79
N TRP A 139 -6.62 -0.99 12.65
CA TRP A 139 -6.95 -2.07 13.59
C TRP A 139 -6.55 -1.76 15.02
N PHE A 140 -5.46 -1.01 15.21
CA PHE A 140 -4.91 -0.66 16.52
C PHE A 140 -5.22 0.79 16.92
N SER A 141 -6.06 1.49 16.16
CA SER A 141 -6.41 2.90 16.42
C SER A 141 -7.01 3.12 17.81
N TYR A 142 -7.73 2.14 18.37
CA TYR A 142 -8.24 2.18 19.75
C TYR A 142 -7.15 2.29 20.82
N GLN A 143 -5.88 2.06 20.50
CA GLN A 143 -4.77 2.17 21.45
C GLN A 143 -4.25 3.61 21.59
N ILE A 144 -4.79 4.57 20.83
CA ILE A 144 -4.35 5.95 20.80
C ILE A 144 -5.46 6.88 21.29
N TYR A 145 -5.12 7.91 22.06
CA TYR A 145 -6.05 8.99 22.39
C TYR A 145 -5.53 10.34 21.91
N ASP A 146 -6.45 11.26 21.65
CA ASP A 146 -6.13 12.64 21.30
C ASP A 146 -5.86 13.43 22.58
N ASP A 147 -4.58 13.61 22.89
CA ASP A 147 -4.11 14.42 24.02
C ASP A 147 -4.08 15.93 23.71
N THR A 148 -4.44 16.32 22.47
CA THR A 148 -4.57 17.72 22.05
C THR A 148 -6.02 18.22 22.12
N ALA A 149 -6.98 17.32 22.31
CA ALA A 149 -8.38 17.65 22.48
C ALA A 149 -8.60 18.43 23.80
N PRO A 150 -9.58 19.36 23.85
CA PRO A 150 -9.91 20.09 25.08
C PRO A 150 -10.26 19.18 26.26
N VAL A 151 -10.86 18.03 25.96
CA VAL A 151 -11.16 16.97 26.93
C VAL A 151 -10.69 15.63 26.34
N PRO A 152 -9.47 15.19 26.65
CA PRO A 152 -8.96 13.89 26.20
C PRO A 152 -9.82 12.74 26.74
N THR A 153 -10.00 11.70 25.92
CA THR A 153 -10.80 10.52 26.29
C THR A 153 -10.11 9.63 27.32
N TYR A 154 -8.78 9.75 27.46
CA TYR A 154 -7.98 9.08 28.48
C TYR A 154 -7.29 10.11 29.35
N GLN A 155 -7.39 9.93 30.68
CA GLN A 155 -6.67 10.74 31.66
C GLN A 155 -5.83 9.79 32.52
N PRO A 156 -4.48 9.84 32.42
CA PRO A 156 -3.63 8.99 33.23
C PRO A 156 -3.92 9.20 34.72
N PRO A 157 -4.19 8.14 35.49
CA PRO A 157 -4.42 8.27 36.92
C PRO A 157 -3.16 8.80 37.61
N ARG A 158 -3.35 9.62 38.65
CA ARG A 158 -2.24 10.00 39.54
C ARG A 158 -1.94 8.82 40.45
N ASN A 159 -0.65 8.53 40.63
CA ASN A 159 -0.20 7.48 41.53
C ASN A 159 -0.62 7.82 42.97
N THR A 160 -1.49 7.02 43.58
CA THR A 160 -2.04 7.28 44.93
C THR A 160 -1.27 6.56 46.03
N GLY A 161 -0.34 5.66 45.67
CA GLY A 161 0.60 5.03 46.59
C GLY A 161 0.17 3.67 47.14
N THR A 162 -0.97 3.10 46.69
CA THR A 162 -1.35 1.71 46.97
C THR A 162 -1.76 0.98 45.68
N GLU A 163 -1.30 -0.26 45.53
CA GLU A 163 -1.44 -1.02 44.27
C GLU A 163 -2.92 -1.24 43.85
N ASP A 164 -3.80 -1.49 44.82
CA ASP A 164 -5.23 -1.74 44.56
C ASP A 164 -5.97 -0.47 44.11
N GLU A 165 -5.69 0.68 44.73
CA GLU A 165 -6.29 1.96 44.31
C GLU A 165 -5.77 2.37 42.93
N ASP A 166 -4.48 2.17 42.65
CA ASP A 166 -3.88 2.45 41.36
C ASP A 166 -4.48 1.57 40.25
N ALA A 167 -4.74 0.29 40.53
CA ALA A 167 -5.38 -0.62 39.57
C ALA A 167 -6.83 -0.23 39.27
N ALA A 168 -7.61 0.14 40.29
CA ALA A 168 -8.98 0.61 40.13
C ALA A 168 -9.05 1.95 39.37
N ALA A 169 -8.15 2.89 39.69
CA ALA A 169 -8.04 4.17 39.00
C ALA A 169 -7.64 3.99 37.53
N LEU A 170 -6.71 3.07 37.25
CA LEU A 170 -6.32 2.73 35.89
C LEU A 170 -7.47 2.11 35.10
N LEU A 171 -8.21 1.17 35.70
CA LEU A 171 -9.38 0.57 35.04
C LEU A 171 -10.44 1.63 34.72
N SER A 172 -10.70 2.55 35.65
CA SER A 172 -11.63 3.67 35.44
C SER A 172 -11.19 4.57 34.28
N ALA A 173 -9.91 4.94 34.22
CA ALA A 173 -9.35 5.73 33.13
C ALA A 173 -9.43 5.01 31.78
N LYS A 174 -9.11 3.71 31.74
CA LYS A 174 -9.27 2.88 30.53
C LYS A 174 -10.73 2.78 30.11
N ARG A 175 -11.65 2.61 31.06
CA ARG A 175 -13.10 2.53 30.78
C ARG A 175 -13.59 3.79 30.10
N ALA A 176 -13.24 4.97 30.62
CA ALA A 176 -13.60 6.26 30.02
C ALA A 176 -13.17 6.36 28.55
N HIS A 177 -11.93 5.94 28.25
CA HIS A 177 -11.42 5.96 26.88
C HIS A 177 -12.14 4.95 25.98
N TYR A 178 -12.19 3.68 26.38
CA TYR A 178 -12.74 2.61 25.54
C TYR A 178 -14.25 2.72 25.33
N GLN A 179 -14.99 3.26 26.30
CA GLN A 179 -16.41 3.60 26.10
C GLN A 179 -16.61 4.72 25.07
N SER A 180 -15.67 5.66 24.98
CA SER A 180 -15.74 6.76 24.02
C SER A 180 -15.34 6.36 22.60
N VAL A 181 -14.40 5.43 22.43
CA VAL A 181 -13.81 5.13 21.11
C VAL A 181 -14.28 3.81 20.49
N LEU A 182 -15.01 2.97 21.22
CA LEU A 182 -15.54 1.71 20.70
C LEU A 182 -17.05 1.79 20.39
N THR A 183 -17.48 0.95 19.45
CA THR A 183 -18.89 0.74 19.08
C THR A 183 -19.18 -0.76 18.92
N PRO A 184 -20.28 -1.30 19.50
CA PRO A 184 -21.15 -0.64 20.48
C PRO A 184 -20.37 -0.21 21.73
N THR A 185 -20.90 0.72 22.53
CA THR A 185 -20.23 1.17 23.75
C THR A 185 -20.15 0.01 24.77
N PRO A 186 -18.95 -0.39 25.22
CA PRO A 186 -18.79 -1.39 26.29
C PRO A 186 -19.60 -1.05 27.55
N GLN A 187 -20.25 -2.04 28.11
CA GLN A 187 -21.05 -1.96 29.33
C GLN A 187 -20.21 -2.38 30.56
N GLU A 188 -20.79 -2.31 31.77
CA GLU A 188 -20.06 -2.64 33.02
C GLU A 188 -19.64 -4.12 33.09
N ASP A 189 -20.40 -5.03 32.47
CA ASP A 189 -20.06 -6.45 32.37
C ASP A 189 -18.85 -6.74 31.45
N ASP A 190 -18.40 -5.75 30.68
CA ASP A 190 -17.21 -5.83 29.83
C ASP A 190 -15.91 -5.44 30.55
N ASP A 191 -15.93 -5.21 31.85
CA ASP A 191 -14.75 -4.76 32.61
C ASP A 191 -13.54 -5.69 32.43
N PHE A 192 -13.76 -7.00 32.35
CA PHE A 192 -12.67 -7.96 32.09
C PHE A 192 -12.06 -7.79 30.68
N PHE A 193 -12.87 -7.43 29.68
CA PHE A 193 -12.38 -7.08 28.35
C PHE A 193 -11.62 -5.75 28.37
N ILE A 194 -12.16 -4.71 28.98
CA ILE A 194 -11.51 -3.40 29.11
C ILE A 194 -10.17 -3.55 29.86
N ALA A 195 -10.12 -4.34 30.93
CA ALA A 195 -8.92 -4.60 31.70
C ALA A 195 -7.81 -5.26 30.85
N SER A 196 -8.16 -6.08 29.86
CA SER A 196 -7.17 -6.76 28.99
C SER A 196 -6.64 -5.90 27.84
N LEU A 197 -7.35 -4.83 27.46
CA LEU A 197 -6.88 -3.87 26.45
C LEU A 197 -5.62 -3.13 26.95
N PRO A 198 -4.77 -2.60 26.05
CA PRO A 198 -3.56 -1.88 26.47
C PRO A 198 -3.87 -0.56 27.20
N ILE A 199 -2.84 0.12 27.69
CA ILE A 199 -2.96 1.50 28.17
C ILE A 199 -2.94 2.43 26.95
N PRO A 200 -3.94 3.32 26.75
CA PRO A 200 -3.95 4.25 25.62
C PRO A 200 -2.73 5.17 25.61
N SER A 201 -2.12 5.34 24.44
CA SER A 201 -0.96 6.21 24.23
C SER A 201 -1.36 7.54 23.58
N PRO A 202 -0.71 8.67 23.93
CA PRO A 202 -1.05 9.97 23.35
C PRO A 202 -0.61 10.05 21.88
N ILE A 203 -1.47 10.61 21.02
CA ILE A 203 -1.18 10.78 19.60
C ILE A 203 0.03 11.70 19.35
N SER A 204 0.25 12.70 20.20
CA SER A 204 1.41 13.60 20.10
C SER A 204 2.74 12.86 20.23
N SER A 205 2.82 11.87 21.14
CA SER A 205 4.01 11.05 21.36
C SER A 205 4.29 10.14 20.16
N PHE A 206 3.24 9.51 19.61
CA PHE A 206 3.36 8.72 18.39
C PHE A 206 3.86 9.55 17.21
N VAL A 207 3.22 10.69 16.92
CA VAL A 207 3.62 11.59 15.82
C VAL A 207 5.06 12.06 15.98
N SER A 208 5.48 12.41 17.20
CA SER A 208 6.85 12.86 17.48
C SER A 208 7.87 11.74 17.27
N SER A 209 7.56 10.53 17.75
CA SER A 209 8.44 9.36 17.60
C SER A 209 8.56 8.94 16.15
N THR A 210 7.45 8.90 15.40
CA THR A 210 7.46 8.59 13.96
C THR A 210 8.27 9.62 13.18
N ARG A 211 8.17 10.92 13.51
CA ARG A 211 9.00 11.96 12.89
C ARG A 211 10.50 11.68 13.07
N ALA A 212 10.93 11.41 14.30
CA ALA A 212 12.33 11.11 14.59
C ALA A 212 12.83 9.85 13.83
N THR A 213 11.98 8.84 13.69
CA THR A 213 12.30 7.67 12.87
C THR A 213 12.44 8.03 11.39
N LEU A 214 11.53 8.83 10.83
CA LEU A 214 11.58 9.25 9.41
C LEU A 214 12.78 10.13 9.07
N GLU A 215 13.37 10.82 10.05
CA GLU A 215 14.65 11.54 9.91
C GLU A 215 15.83 10.57 9.79
N SER A 216 15.76 9.43 10.49
CA SER A 216 16.80 8.38 10.45
C SER A 216 16.75 7.51 9.19
N TYR A 217 15.59 7.44 8.52
CA TYR A 217 15.39 6.64 7.30
C TYR A 217 14.92 7.52 6.13
N PRO A 218 15.84 8.09 5.33
CA PRO A 218 15.54 9.10 4.32
C PRO A 218 14.61 8.69 3.18
N ILE A 219 14.33 7.40 3.01
CA ILE A 219 13.44 6.87 1.97
C ILE A 219 12.16 6.24 2.54
N ALA A 220 11.98 6.30 3.87
CA ALA A 220 10.88 5.65 4.54
C ALA A 220 9.53 6.24 4.14
N LEU A 221 8.51 5.40 4.15
CA LEU A 221 7.12 5.78 3.93
C LEU A 221 6.41 5.98 5.28
N ILE A 222 5.20 6.54 5.23
CA ILE A 222 4.25 6.46 6.34
C ILE A 222 3.16 5.46 5.99
N GLY A 223 3.04 4.41 6.78
CA GLY A 223 2.19 3.26 6.46
C GLY A 223 2.51 2.06 7.35
N GLU A 224 1.58 1.14 7.55
CA GLU A 224 0.25 1.16 6.97
C GLU A 224 -0.70 2.03 7.83
N ILE A 225 -1.41 2.97 7.19
CA ILE A 225 -2.36 3.89 7.84
C ILE A 225 -3.70 3.79 7.13
N GLY A 226 -4.83 4.11 7.76
CA GLY A 226 -6.08 4.09 6.98
C GLY A 226 -7.35 4.01 7.79
N ILE A 227 -8.37 3.41 7.17
CA ILE A 227 -9.70 3.17 7.75
C ILE A 227 -10.16 1.74 7.46
N ASP A 228 -10.67 1.08 8.50
CA ASP A 228 -11.28 -0.24 8.41
C ASP A 228 -12.63 -0.27 9.14
N LYS A 229 -13.73 -0.35 8.36
CA LYS A 229 -15.10 -0.45 8.92
C LYS A 229 -15.46 -1.88 9.33
N ALA A 230 -14.80 -2.87 8.76
CA ALA A 230 -15.13 -4.28 8.96
C ALA A 230 -14.49 -4.86 10.22
N PHE A 231 -13.29 -4.38 10.56
CA PHE A 231 -12.48 -4.90 11.65
C PHE A 231 -13.20 -4.85 13.00
N ARG A 232 -13.04 -5.95 13.76
CA ARG A 232 -13.48 -6.09 15.14
C ARG A 232 -12.28 -6.44 16.01
N LEU A 233 -12.23 -5.91 17.23
CA LEU A 233 -11.12 -6.15 18.15
C LEU A 233 -11.06 -7.64 18.51
N PRO A 234 -9.87 -8.25 18.58
CA PRO A 234 -9.72 -9.59 19.16
C PRO A 234 -10.22 -9.60 20.60
N GLY A 235 -10.96 -10.65 20.96
CA GLY A 235 -11.39 -10.89 22.32
C GLY A 235 -10.24 -11.37 23.22
N ASN A 236 -10.60 -11.73 24.44
CA ASN A 236 -9.64 -12.26 25.41
C ASN A 236 -9.08 -13.61 24.98
N TRP A 237 -7.87 -13.90 25.46
CA TRP A 237 -7.29 -15.23 25.31
C TRP A 237 -8.12 -16.26 26.06
N ASP A 238 -8.41 -17.37 25.38
CA ASP A 238 -8.81 -18.61 26.04
C ASP A 238 -7.56 -19.45 26.29
N SER A 239 -7.53 -20.14 27.43
CA SER A 239 -6.48 -21.08 27.85
C SER A 239 -6.13 -22.12 26.77
N SER A 240 -7.12 -22.64 26.06
CA SER A 240 -6.93 -23.61 24.97
C SER A 240 -6.26 -22.98 23.74
N LEU A 241 -6.64 -21.75 23.40
CA LEU A 241 -6.07 -20.98 22.28
C LEU A 241 -4.65 -20.51 22.61
N ALA A 242 -4.39 -20.10 23.85
CA ALA A 242 -3.05 -19.70 24.29
C ALA A 242 -2.05 -20.86 24.14
N SER A 243 -2.49 -22.09 24.43
CA SER A 243 -1.66 -23.30 24.30
C SER A 243 -1.36 -23.70 22.85
N SER A 244 -2.25 -23.34 21.91
CA SER A 244 -2.15 -23.66 20.47
C SER A 244 -1.68 -22.48 19.62
N ARG A 245 -1.25 -21.37 20.24
CA ARG A 245 -0.74 -20.18 19.57
C ARG A 245 0.42 -20.55 18.65
N ASN A 246 0.35 -20.14 17.37
CA ASN A 246 1.47 -20.25 16.47
C ASN A 246 2.63 -19.37 16.97
N LYS A 247 3.73 -20.00 17.38
CA LYS A 247 4.86 -19.31 17.98
C LYS A 247 5.73 -18.53 16.98
N SER A 248 5.63 -18.84 15.68
CA SER A 248 6.33 -18.10 14.63
C SER A 248 5.72 -16.73 14.38
N LEU A 249 4.46 -16.51 14.81
CA LEU A 249 3.84 -15.20 14.71
C LEU A 249 4.32 -14.31 15.86
N THR A 250 4.75 -13.11 15.48
CA THR A 250 5.03 -12.04 16.43
C THR A 250 3.78 -11.74 17.28
N PRO A 251 3.90 -11.64 18.62
CA PRO A 251 2.73 -11.44 19.49
C PRO A 251 2.01 -10.11 19.26
N GLY A 252 0.72 -10.05 19.59
CA GLY A 252 -0.07 -8.80 19.63
C GLY A 252 -1.08 -8.62 18.49
N GLY A 253 -1.05 -9.51 17.49
CA GLY A 253 -2.05 -9.57 16.41
C GLY A 253 -3.31 -10.33 16.82
N ARG A 254 -4.15 -10.75 15.86
CA ARG A 254 -5.33 -11.57 16.17
C ARG A 254 -4.95 -12.93 16.75
N GLU A 255 -3.93 -13.58 16.19
CA GLU A 255 -3.36 -14.85 16.67
C GLU A 255 -4.43 -15.94 16.93
N GLY A 256 -5.40 -16.05 16.01
CA GLY A 256 -6.49 -17.04 16.10
C GLY A 256 -7.60 -16.71 17.10
N ARG A 257 -7.48 -15.64 17.89
CA ARG A 257 -8.51 -15.23 18.87
C ARG A 257 -9.85 -14.96 18.18
N ARG A 258 -10.92 -15.26 18.93
CA ARG A 258 -12.30 -14.90 18.55
C ARG A 258 -12.43 -13.39 18.49
N LEU A 259 -13.21 -12.89 17.55
CA LEU A 259 -13.47 -11.45 17.44
C LEU A 259 -14.55 -11.04 18.44
N SER A 260 -14.29 -9.96 19.18
CA SER A 260 -15.27 -9.30 20.04
C SER A 260 -16.36 -8.62 19.19
N PRO A 261 -17.48 -8.14 19.79
CA PRO A 261 -18.45 -7.32 19.06
C PRO A 261 -17.93 -5.91 18.76
N TYR A 262 -16.85 -5.48 19.42
CA TYR A 262 -16.37 -4.10 19.41
C TYR A 262 -15.60 -3.74 18.15
N LYS A 263 -15.91 -2.58 17.60
CA LYS A 263 -15.18 -1.89 16.54
C LYS A 263 -14.73 -0.52 17.03
N VAL A 264 -13.73 0.05 16.38
CA VAL A 264 -13.36 1.44 16.64
C VAL A 264 -14.35 2.37 15.94
N GLN A 265 -14.81 3.40 16.65
CA GLN A 265 -15.64 4.48 16.12
C GLN A 265 -14.98 5.10 14.90
N MET A 266 -15.78 5.33 13.85
CA MET A 266 -15.26 5.79 12.56
C MET A 266 -14.55 7.15 12.70
N GLN A 267 -15.15 8.08 13.46
CA GLN A 267 -14.61 9.41 13.71
C GLN A 267 -13.24 9.35 14.39
N HIS A 268 -13.02 8.35 15.25
CA HIS A 268 -11.75 8.14 15.93
C HIS A 268 -10.67 7.63 14.95
N GLN A 269 -11.00 6.68 14.07
CA GLN A 269 -10.10 6.26 13.00
C GLN A 269 -9.73 7.43 12.08
N GLN A 270 -10.70 8.26 11.69
CA GLN A 270 -10.45 9.44 10.86
C GLN A 270 -9.52 10.46 11.54
N MET A 271 -9.66 10.67 12.85
CA MET A 271 -8.79 11.58 13.61
C MET A 271 -7.32 11.12 13.54
N ILE A 272 -7.08 9.83 13.80
CA ILE A 272 -5.73 9.26 13.76
C ILE A 272 -5.17 9.27 12.33
N LEU A 273 -5.96 8.91 11.33
CA LEU A 273 -5.54 8.97 9.92
C LEU A 273 -5.13 10.40 9.52
N ARG A 274 -5.91 11.43 9.89
CA ARG A 274 -5.56 12.83 9.56
C ARG A 274 -4.24 13.26 10.20
N ALA A 275 -3.94 12.84 11.43
CA ALA A 275 -2.68 13.17 12.07
C ALA A 275 -1.48 12.58 11.30
N GLN A 276 -1.61 11.34 10.82
CA GLN A 276 -0.57 10.66 10.04
C GLN A 276 -0.39 11.27 8.65
N LEU A 277 -1.48 11.62 7.96
CA LEU A 277 -1.43 12.31 6.66
C LEU A 277 -0.78 13.69 6.77
N ARG A 278 -1.08 14.43 7.84
CA ARG A 278 -0.45 15.74 8.10
C ARG A 278 1.04 15.59 8.36
N LEU A 279 1.46 14.60 9.15
CA LEU A 279 2.88 14.31 9.35
C LEU A 279 3.55 14.01 7.99
N ALA A 280 2.95 13.15 7.17
CA ALA A 280 3.45 12.80 5.86
C ALA A 280 3.65 14.03 4.96
N GLY A 281 2.68 14.94 4.92
CA GLY A 281 2.79 16.19 4.17
C GLY A 281 3.85 17.15 4.71
N GLN A 282 4.00 17.23 6.03
CA GLN A 282 5.02 18.08 6.67
C GLN A 282 6.45 17.62 6.40
N VAL A 283 6.67 16.30 6.32
CA VAL A 283 8.00 15.71 6.05
C VAL A 283 8.18 15.23 4.61
N GLY A 284 7.22 15.53 3.72
CA GLY A 284 7.29 15.19 2.30
C GLY A 284 7.30 13.68 2.00
N ARG A 285 6.72 12.84 2.86
CA ARG A 285 6.75 11.38 2.74
C ARG A 285 5.54 10.83 1.97
N PRO A 286 5.75 9.84 1.07
CA PRO A 286 4.65 9.08 0.49
C PRO A 286 3.94 8.26 1.58
N VAL A 287 2.69 7.90 1.31
CA VAL A 287 1.88 7.08 2.23
C VAL A 287 1.35 5.81 1.57
N SER A 288 1.26 4.73 2.35
CA SER A 288 0.52 3.51 2.00
C SER A 288 -0.75 3.43 2.85
N VAL A 289 -1.92 3.37 2.19
CA VAL A 289 -3.23 3.60 2.80
C VAL A 289 -4.15 2.39 2.72
N HIS A 290 -4.55 1.87 3.89
CA HIS A 290 -5.57 0.86 4.10
C HIS A 290 -6.99 1.40 3.93
N GLY A 291 -7.85 0.61 3.30
CA GLY A 291 -9.25 1.00 3.07
C GLY A 291 -10.20 -0.18 2.89
N VAL A 292 -10.88 -0.58 3.98
CA VAL A 292 -11.83 -1.71 3.95
C VAL A 292 -13.25 -1.28 4.29
N GLN A 293 -14.17 -1.53 3.35
CA GLN A 293 -15.62 -1.24 3.45
C GLN A 293 -15.95 0.22 3.83
N ALA A 294 -15.06 1.15 3.52
CA ALA A 294 -15.15 2.55 3.93
C ALA A 294 -14.72 3.55 2.85
N HIS A 295 -14.79 3.19 1.56
CA HIS A 295 -14.20 3.96 0.46
C HIS A 295 -14.61 5.46 0.44
N GLY A 296 -15.89 5.77 0.64
CA GLY A 296 -16.37 7.16 0.71
C GLY A 296 -15.79 7.92 1.90
N VAL A 297 -15.83 7.32 3.11
CA VAL A 297 -15.27 7.92 4.32
C VAL A 297 -13.76 8.11 4.20
N LEU A 298 -13.06 7.15 3.59
CA LEU A 298 -11.63 7.26 3.32
C LEU A 298 -11.34 8.43 2.39
N TYR A 299 -12.05 8.51 1.26
CA TYR A 299 -11.91 9.63 0.33
C TYR A 299 -12.17 10.97 1.01
N ASP A 300 -13.27 11.12 1.75
CA ASP A 300 -13.61 12.37 2.43
C ASP A 300 -12.52 12.76 3.46
N THR A 301 -11.98 11.77 4.18
CA THR A 301 -10.93 12.00 5.18
C THR A 301 -9.64 12.46 4.53
N VAL A 302 -9.17 11.73 3.52
CA VAL A 302 -7.91 12.02 2.83
C VAL A 302 -8.03 13.34 2.06
N SER A 303 -9.15 13.57 1.35
CA SER A 303 -9.36 14.80 0.59
C SER A 303 -9.52 16.06 1.44
N SER A 304 -9.99 15.92 2.68
CA SER A 304 -10.01 17.04 3.63
C SER A 304 -8.62 17.63 3.91
N CYS A 305 -7.54 16.86 3.70
CA CYS A 305 -6.17 17.29 3.92
C CYS A 305 -5.61 18.25 2.84
N TRP A 306 -6.22 18.31 1.65
CA TRP A 306 -5.76 19.18 0.56
C TRP A 306 -6.79 20.24 0.14
N LYS A 307 -7.82 20.48 0.96
CA LYS A 307 -8.81 21.53 0.69
C LYS A 307 -8.13 22.89 0.60
N GLY A 308 -8.31 23.60 -0.51
CA GLY A 308 -7.64 24.87 -0.81
C GLY A 308 -6.28 24.73 -1.50
N HIS A 309 -5.87 23.50 -1.82
CA HIS A 309 -4.64 23.19 -2.56
C HIS A 309 -4.91 22.48 -3.88
N GLU A 310 -6.17 22.48 -4.35
CA GLU A 310 -6.57 21.86 -5.61
C GLU A 310 -5.86 22.49 -6.81
N LYS A 311 -5.47 21.65 -7.77
CA LYS A 311 -4.88 22.11 -9.04
C LYS A 311 -5.93 22.82 -9.88
N HIS A 312 -5.52 23.90 -10.56
CA HIS A 312 -6.38 24.54 -11.55
C HIS A 312 -6.61 23.57 -12.71
N VAL A 313 -7.88 23.32 -13.04
CA VAL A 313 -8.26 22.49 -14.19
C VAL A 313 -8.76 23.41 -15.30
N PRO A 314 -8.00 23.58 -16.40
CA PRO A 314 -8.39 24.48 -17.47
C PRO A 314 -9.73 24.06 -18.07
N SER A 315 -10.65 25.00 -18.15
CA SER A 315 -11.96 24.87 -18.80
C SER A 315 -11.80 24.58 -20.29
N ARG A 316 -12.83 23.99 -20.92
CA ARG A 316 -12.84 23.75 -22.37
C ARG A 316 -12.58 25.02 -23.20
N LYS A 317 -13.02 26.18 -22.71
CA LYS A 317 -12.80 27.48 -23.36
C LYS A 317 -11.32 27.89 -23.28
N GLU A 318 -10.69 27.75 -22.11
CA GLU A 318 -9.26 28.03 -21.93
C GLU A 318 -8.39 27.08 -22.76
N ARG A 319 -8.73 25.79 -22.81
CA ARG A 319 -8.03 24.81 -23.66
C ARG A 319 -8.14 25.14 -25.15
N ARG A 320 -9.29 25.66 -25.59
CA ARG A 320 -9.52 26.05 -27.01
C ARG A 320 -8.85 27.37 -27.38
N MET A 321 -8.56 28.23 -26.40
CA MET A 321 -7.87 29.51 -26.60
C MET A 321 -6.34 29.34 -26.64
N LYS A 322 -5.80 28.23 -26.14
CA LYS A 322 -4.39 27.84 -26.35
C LYS A 322 -4.23 27.35 -27.79
N ALA A 323 -3.37 28.01 -28.56
CA ALA A 323 -3.13 27.70 -29.96
C ALA A 323 -2.49 26.30 -30.12
N PRO A 324 -2.81 25.54 -31.18
CA PRO A 324 -2.12 24.28 -31.47
C PRO A 324 -0.65 24.59 -31.80
N GLY A 325 0.26 24.26 -30.88
CA GLY A 325 1.70 24.57 -30.98
C GLY A 325 2.22 25.58 -29.96
N ALA A 326 1.36 26.16 -29.12
CA ALA A 326 1.81 26.72 -27.85
C ALA A 326 1.94 25.55 -26.88
N GLU A 327 3.11 24.90 -26.88
CA GLU A 327 3.52 24.11 -25.73
C GLU A 327 3.47 25.06 -24.54
N ASP A 328 2.55 24.76 -23.63
CA ASP A 328 2.52 25.42 -22.35
C ASP A 328 3.70 24.80 -21.61
N ASP A 329 4.87 25.46 -21.69
CA ASP A 329 6.03 25.31 -20.79
C ASP A 329 5.65 25.71 -19.33
N HIS A 330 4.42 25.38 -18.93
CA HIS A 330 4.03 25.14 -17.56
C HIS A 330 3.96 23.63 -17.38
N ASP A 331 5.05 22.96 -17.73
CA ASP A 331 5.57 21.95 -16.82
C ASP A 331 5.70 22.65 -15.46
N ASP A 332 4.75 22.38 -14.57
CA ASP A 332 5.01 22.37 -13.13
C ASP A 332 5.97 21.20 -12.79
N ASP A 333 6.99 20.97 -13.61
CA ASP A 333 8.28 20.40 -13.22
C ASP A 333 9.16 21.52 -12.61
N ALA A 334 8.54 22.40 -11.81
CA ALA A 334 9.22 23.08 -10.73
C ALA A 334 9.49 22.09 -9.56
N ASP A 335 10.03 20.91 -9.88
CA ASP A 335 10.91 20.14 -8.99
C ASP A 335 12.29 20.01 -9.67
N GLY A 336 12.68 21.07 -10.40
CA GLY A 336 14.07 21.39 -10.68
C GLY A 336 14.79 21.77 -9.38
N ASP A 337 15.46 20.77 -8.81
CA ASP A 337 16.43 20.82 -7.72
C ASP A 337 17.21 22.16 -7.65
N ASN A 338 16.80 23.05 -6.74
CA ASN A 338 17.68 23.89 -5.91
C ASN A 338 16.89 24.78 -4.93
N ASP A 339 16.97 24.40 -3.65
CA ASP A 339 16.92 25.28 -2.49
C ASP A 339 15.65 26.12 -2.23
N ALA A 340 14.60 25.44 -1.75
CA ALA A 340 13.68 26.02 -0.78
C ALA A 340 12.98 24.88 -0.02
N ARG A 341 13.20 24.80 1.30
CA ARG A 341 12.46 23.97 2.27
C ARG A 341 11.10 23.54 1.72
N VAL A 342 10.88 22.25 1.46
CA VAL A 342 9.56 21.69 1.10
C VAL A 342 8.54 22.36 2.00
N SER A 343 7.78 23.33 1.47
CA SER A 343 6.83 24.04 2.29
C SER A 343 5.89 22.98 2.84
N ALA A 344 5.78 22.90 4.15
CA ALA A 344 5.08 21.80 4.81
C ALA A 344 3.63 21.77 4.31
N LYS A 345 3.30 20.79 3.45
CA LYS A 345 1.96 20.65 2.88
C LYS A 345 1.07 19.94 3.90
N PRO A 346 -0.24 20.23 3.96
CA PRO A 346 -1.16 19.53 4.86
C PRO A 346 -1.52 18.11 4.37
N TYR A 347 -1.02 17.70 3.21
CA TYR A 347 -1.26 16.42 2.55
C TYR A 347 0.06 15.80 2.03
N PRO A 348 0.15 14.47 1.96
CA PRO A 348 1.32 13.79 1.40
C PRO A 348 1.47 14.05 -0.11
N PRO A 349 2.71 14.10 -0.64
CA PRO A 349 2.94 14.30 -2.08
C PRO A 349 2.44 13.13 -2.94
N ARG A 350 2.45 11.91 -2.38
CA ARG A 350 2.14 10.65 -3.08
C ARG A 350 1.37 9.72 -2.16
N ILE A 351 0.33 9.07 -2.69
CA ILE A 351 -0.56 8.19 -1.93
C ILE A 351 -0.74 6.90 -2.71
N CYS A 352 -0.40 5.76 -2.10
CA CYS A 352 -0.81 4.45 -2.58
C CYS A 352 -2.06 4.00 -1.82
N LEU A 353 -3.15 3.72 -2.53
CA LEU A 353 -4.26 2.95 -1.98
C LEU A 353 -3.91 1.47 -2.09
N HIS A 354 -3.51 0.89 -0.97
CA HIS A 354 -3.07 -0.50 -0.91
C HIS A 354 -4.26 -1.45 -1.11
N SER A 355 -4.02 -2.57 -1.80
CA SER A 355 -5.01 -3.60 -2.13
C SER A 355 -6.36 -3.02 -2.56
N TYR A 356 -6.34 -2.08 -3.52
CA TYR A 356 -7.51 -1.28 -3.84
C TYR A 356 -8.71 -2.15 -4.25
N SER A 357 -9.78 -2.08 -3.46
CA SER A 357 -10.99 -2.90 -3.63
C SER A 357 -12.24 -2.07 -3.96
N GLY A 358 -12.08 -0.80 -4.35
CA GLY A 358 -13.21 0.02 -4.80
C GLY A 358 -13.68 -0.31 -6.22
N SER A 359 -14.73 0.36 -6.69
CA SER A 359 -15.20 0.23 -8.09
C SER A 359 -14.43 1.15 -9.04
N VAL A 360 -14.71 1.03 -10.35
CA VAL A 360 -14.19 1.94 -11.38
C VAL A 360 -14.70 3.38 -11.16
N GLU A 361 -15.93 3.55 -10.68
CA GLU A 361 -16.49 4.86 -10.32
C GLU A 361 -15.73 5.49 -9.16
N GLY A 362 -15.45 4.70 -8.11
CA GLY A 362 -14.62 5.14 -7.00
C GLY A 362 -13.20 5.52 -7.46
N LEU A 363 -12.64 4.74 -8.39
CA LEU A 363 -11.32 4.99 -8.95
C LEU A 363 -11.27 6.34 -9.67
N LYS A 364 -12.29 6.67 -10.48
CA LYS A 364 -12.40 7.97 -11.16
C LYS A 364 -12.39 9.15 -10.19
N GLN A 365 -12.88 8.97 -8.96
CA GLN A 365 -12.87 9.99 -7.92
C GLN A 365 -11.44 10.29 -7.42
N TRP A 366 -10.59 9.27 -7.32
CA TRP A 366 -9.18 9.41 -6.97
C TRP A 366 -8.32 9.91 -8.13
N LEU A 367 -8.75 9.72 -9.37
CA LEU A 367 -8.03 10.15 -10.57
C LEU A 367 -8.41 11.55 -11.07
N ARG A 368 -9.17 12.33 -10.28
CA ARG A 368 -9.57 13.67 -10.73
C ARG A 368 -8.33 14.59 -10.87
N PRO A 369 -8.24 15.39 -11.94
CA PRO A 369 -7.05 16.19 -12.25
C PRO A 369 -6.82 17.35 -11.28
N ASP A 370 -7.83 17.75 -10.50
CA ASP A 370 -7.73 18.78 -9.46
C ASP A 370 -7.01 18.28 -8.20
N ILE A 371 -6.81 16.96 -8.04
CA ILE A 371 -6.13 16.40 -6.87
C ILE A 371 -4.64 16.75 -6.92
N PRO A 372 -4.08 17.39 -5.87
CA PRO A 372 -2.70 17.85 -5.90
C PRO A 372 -1.67 16.74 -5.64
N ALA A 373 -2.05 15.68 -4.92
CA ALA A 373 -1.20 14.53 -4.66
C ALA A 373 -1.19 13.53 -5.84
N LYS A 374 -0.07 12.84 -6.05
CA LYS A 374 0.02 11.76 -7.05
C LYS A 374 -0.56 10.47 -6.47
N MET A 375 -1.58 9.91 -7.11
CA MET A 375 -2.24 8.68 -6.67
C MET A 375 -1.65 7.43 -7.32
N PHE A 376 -1.51 6.37 -6.53
CA PHE A 376 -1.12 5.02 -6.93
C PHE A 376 -2.10 3.99 -6.36
N PHE A 377 -2.17 2.83 -6.98
CA PHE A 377 -3.05 1.73 -6.58
C PHE A 377 -2.28 0.43 -6.71
N SER A 378 -2.16 -0.32 -5.61
CA SER A 378 -1.57 -1.66 -5.61
C SER A 378 -2.62 -2.75 -5.47
N PHE A 379 -2.23 -3.96 -5.88
CA PHE A 379 -3.08 -5.14 -5.94
C PHE A 379 -2.30 -6.36 -5.47
N SER A 380 -2.96 -7.21 -4.69
CA SER A 380 -2.45 -8.49 -4.18
C SER A 380 -3.39 -9.64 -4.54
N THR A 381 -2.84 -10.83 -4.74
CA THR A 381 -3.65 -12.01 -5.05
C THR A 381 -4.58 -12.35 -3.89
N ALA A 382 -4.07 -12.27 -2.66
CA ALA A 382 -4.81 -12.61 -1.44
C ALA A 382 -6.06 -11.73 -1.26
N VAL A 383 -5.95 -10.42 -1.46
CA VAL A 383 -7.06 -9.48 -1.20
C VAL A 383 -7.94 -9.32 -2.43
N ASN A 384 -7.36 -9.01 -3.59
CA ASN A 384 -8.15 -8.63 -4.77
C ASN A 384 -8.82 -9.83 -5.44
N LEU A 385 -8.28 -11.04 -5.26
CA LEU A 385 -8.84 -12.27 -5.84
C LEU A 385 -9.41 -13.22 -4.77
N GLY A 386 -9.35 -12.85 -3.49
CA GLY A 386 -9.79 -13.70 -2.37
C GLY A 386 -11.30 -13.99 -2.33
N THR A 387 -12.14 -13.20 -3.00
CA THR A 387 -13.59 -13.42 -3.05
C THR A 387 -14.13 -13.35 -4.48
N GLU A 388 -15.28 -13.98 -4.73
CA GLU A 388 -15.96 -13.90 -6.04
C GLU A 388 -16.27 -12.44 -6.42
N ALA A 389 -16.76 -11.65 -5.45
CA ALA A 389 -17.12 -10.26 -5.68
C ALA A 389 -15.92 -9.37 -6.04
N THR A 390 -14.76 -9.58 -5.41
CA THR A 390 -13.54 -8.81 -5.75
C THR A 390 -12.91 -9.27 -7.05
N ARG A 391 -12.94 -10.58 -7.32
CA ARG A 391 -12.46 -11.18 -8.57
C ARG A 391 -13.25 -10.72 -9.79
N ALA A 392 -14.58 -10.64 -9.66
CA ALA A 392 -15.46 -10.24 -10.76
C ALA A 392 -15.19 -8.82 -11.29
N LYS A 393 -14.73 -7.91 -10.44
CA LYS A 393 -14.42 -6.52 -10.81
C LYS A 393 -12.94 -6.26 -11.12
N PHE A 394 -12.06 -7.22 -10.85
CA PHE A 394 -10.60 -7.04 -10.93
C PHE A 394 -10.17 -6.52 -12.31
N GLY A 395 -10.53 -7.23 -13.38
CA GLY A 395 -10.11 -6.85 -14.73
C GLY A 395 -10.59 -5.47 -15.17
N ASP A 396 -11.81 -5.09 -14.82
CA ASP A 396 -12.36 -3.75 -15.15
C ASP A 396 -11.61 -2.64 -14.42
N VAL A 397 -11.28 -2.86 -13.14
CA VAL A 397 -10.51 -1.91 -12.35
C VAL A 397 -9.08 -1.78 -12.88
N ILE A 398 -8.39 -2.91 -13.13
CA ILE A 398 -7.02 -2.88 -13.68
C ILE A 398 -7.00 -2.16 -15.02
N ARG A 399 -7.92 -2.44 -15.95
CA ARG A 399 -8.00 -1.74 -17.24
C ARG A 399 -8.19 -0.23 -17.07
N ALA A 400 -8.98 0.21 -16.11
CA ALA A 400 -9.30 1.62 -15.90
C ALA A 400 -8.16 2.46 -15.28
N ILE A 401 -7.18 1.85 -14.63
CA ILE A 401 -6.07 2.57 -13.97
C ILE A 401 -5.06 3.07 -15.02
N PRO A 402 -4.60 4.33 -14.99
CA PRO A 402 -3.51 4.78 -15.84
C PRO A 402 -2.22 3.97 -15.63
N ALA A 403 -1.48 3.70 -16.72
CA ALA A 403 -0.29 2.83 -16.68
C ALA A 403 0.76 3.28 -15.65
N ASP A 404 0.91 4.58 -15.45
CA ASP A 404 1.86 5.24 -14.54
C ASP A 404 1.48 5.19 -13.04
N LYS A 405 0.30 4.64 -12.72
CA LYS A 405 -0.28 4.65 -11.35
C LYS A 405 -0.47 3.27 -10.76
N LEU A 406 -0.10 2.23 -11.49
CA LEU A 406 -0.35 0.85 -11.11
C LEU A 406 0.87 0.26 -10.39
N LEU A 407 0.64 -0.32 -9.23
CA LEU A 407 1.63 -1.03 -8.43
C LEU A 407 1.19 -2.48 -8.21
N VAL A 408 2.14 -3.33 -7.83
CA VAL A 408 1.88 -4.73 -7.45
C VAL A 408 2.43 -4.94 -6.04
N GLU A 409 1.75 -5.75 -5.25
CA GLU A 409 2.17 -6.11 -3.90
C GLU A 409 1.85 -7.57 -3.57
N SER A 410 2.51 -8.11 -2.55
CA SER A 410 2.20 -9.45 -2.04
C SER A 410 1.12 -9.42 -0.95
N ASP A 411 1.17 -8.41 -0.07
CA ASP A 411 0.37 -8.29 1.14
C ASP A 411 0.44 -9.53 2.06
N LEU A 412 1.63 -10.15 2.13
CA LEU A 412 1.87 -11.32 2.97
C LEU A 412 2.51 -10.95 4.32
N HIS A 413 2.25 -11.79 5.32
CA HIS A 413 2.82 -11.68 6.67
C HIS A 413 4.26 -12.22 6.79
N MET A 414 4.87 -12.59 5.66
CA MET A 414 6.16 -13.25 5.60
C MET A 414 6.86 -13.00 4.27
N ALA A 415 8.18 -13.09 4.31
CA ALA A 415 9.05 -13.10 3.14
C ALA A 415 9.33 -14.53 2.65
N GLY A 416 9.97 -14.65 1.48
CA GLY A 416 10.44 -15.92 0.93
C GLY A 416 9.75 -16.32 -0.37
N GLU A 417 9.78 -17.62 -0.68
CA GLU A 417 9.31 -18.16 -1.96
C GLU A 417 7.81 -17.92 -2.21
N ASP A 418 6.99 -17.99 -1.16
CA ASP A 418 5.55 -17.70 -1.27
C ASP A 418 5.29 -16.24 -1.67
N LEU A 419 6.13 -15.30 -1.22
CA LEU A 419 6.06 -13.90 -1.61
C LEU A 419 6.46 -13.74 -3.09
N ASP A 420 7.58 -14.34 -3.50
CA ASP A 420 8.02 -14.31 -4.91
C ASP A 420 6.93 -14.90 -5.84
N ALA A 421 6.29 -16.01 -5.42
CA ALA A 421 5.21 -16.64 -6.17
C ALA A 421 3.95 -15.75 -6.24
N ALA A 422 3.57 -15.10 -5.14
CA ALA A 422 2.44 -14.18 -5.11
C ALA A 422 2.65 -12.95 -6.02
N LEU A 423 3.87 -12.41 -6.03
CA LEU A 423 4.22 -11.32 -6.95
C LEU A 423 4.17 -11.80 -8.41
N GLU A 424 4.82 -12.91 -8.75
CA GLU A 424 4.78 -13.43 -10.12
C GLU A 424 3.33 -13.61 -10.61
N ASP A 425 2.47 -14.21 -9.80
CA ASP A 425 1.04 -14.39 -10.09
C ASP A 425 0.37 -13.04 -10.37
N MET A 426 0.56 -12.04 -9.50
CA MET A 426 -0.09 -10.74 -9.67
C MET A 426 0.46 -9.94 -10.84
N TYR A 427 1.78 -9.92 -11.06
CA TYR A 427 2.38 -9.27 -12.23
C TYR A 427 1.82 -9.87 -13.53
N ARG A 428 1.71 -11.20 -13.63
CA ARG A 428 1.14 -11.88 -14.81
C ARG A 428 -0.30 -11.46 -15.06
N ARG A 429 -1.13 -11.45 -14.02
CA ARG A 429 -2.55 -11.05 -14.11
C ARG A 429 -2.70 -9.59 -14.51
N VAL A 430 -1.91 -8.71 -13.94
CA VAL A 430 -1.90 -7.29 -14.32
C VAL A 430 -1.52 -7.13 -15.79
N CYS A 431 -0.47 -7.81 -16.25
CA CYS A 431 -0.04 -7.76 -17.66
C CYS A 431 -1.13 -8.29 -18.59
N GLU A 432 -1.79 -9.39 -18.23
CA GLU A 432 -2.90 -9.97 -18.99
C GLU A 432 -4.06 -8.97 -19.14
N GLU A 433 -4.52 -8.37 -18.04
CA GLU A 433 -5.64 -7.40 -18.07
C GLU A 433 -5.28 -6.10 -18.80
N LYS A 434 -4.00 -5.73 -18.82
CA LYS A 434 -3.47 -4.57 -19.54
C LYS A 434 -3.11 -4.83 -21.00
N GLY A 435 -2.99 -6.10 -21.40
CA GLY A 435 -2.43 -6.47 -22.70
C GLY A 435 -0.94 -6.14 -22.84
N TRP A 436 -0.19 -6.05 -21.74
CA TRP A 436 1.25 -5.81 -21.75
C TRP A 436 2.00 -7.13 -21.93
N SER A 437 3.17 -7.07 -22.58
CA SER A 437 4.15 -8.16 -22.44
C SER A 437 4.68 -8.20 -21.00
N LEU A 438 5.13 -9.37 -20.52
CA LEU A 438 5.64 -9.47 -19.14
C LEU A 438 6.82 -8.54 -18.88
N GLU A 439 7.75 -8.41 -19.83
CA GLU A 439 8.88 -7.52 -19.65
C GLU A 439 8.47 -6.04 -19.62
N GLU A 440 7.55 -5.63 -20.49
CA GLU A 440 6.99 -4.28 -20.49
C GLU A 440 6.27 -3.97 -19.17
N GLY A 441 5.43 -4.90 -18.70
CA GLY A 441 4.69 -4.74 -17.46
C GLY A 441 5.62 -4.64 -16.26
N VAL A 442 6.65 -5.50 -16.17
CA VAL A 442 7.66 -5.43 -15.10
C VAL A 442 8.40 -4.10 -15.12
N ARG A 443 8.86 -3.63 -16.28
CA ARG A 443 9.53 -2.31 -16.38
C ARG A 443 8.60 -1.16 -16.00
N THR A 444 7.35 -1.21 -16.46
CA THR A 444 6.34 -0.17 -16.17
C THR A 444 6.05 -0.09 -14.68
N ILE A 445 5.73 -1.23 -14.04
CA ILE A 445 5.44 -1.30 -12.61
C ILE A 445 6.68 -0.92 -11.79
N GLY A 446 7.88 -1.32 -12.20
CA GLY A 446 9.11 -0.90 -11.55
C GLY A 446 9.35 0.61 -11.61
N ASN A 447 9.07 1.25 -12.75
CA ASN A 447 9.12 2.72 -12.85
C ASN A 447 8.10 3.38 -11.93
N ASN A 448 6.88 2.84 -11.86
CA ASN A 448 5.83 3.35 -10.99
C ASN A 448 6.21 3.21 -9.51
N PHE A 449 6.79 2.09 -9.11
CA PHE A 449 7.27 1.87 -7.74
C PHE A 449 8.34 2.88 -7.38
N GLU A 450 9.34 3.09 -8.23
CA GLU A 450 10.37 4.11 -8.00
C GLU A 450 9.78 5.52 -7.92
N HIS A 451 8.79 5.85 -8.76
CA HIS A 451 8.09 7.14 -8.69
C HIS A 451 7.31 7.31 -7.38
N PHE A 452 6.65 6.23 -6.94
CA PHE A 452 5.94 6.20 -5.67
C PHE A 452 6.87 6.43 -4.47
N ILE A 453 8.05 5.80 -4.46
CA ILE A 453 9.03 5.92 -3.36
C ILE A 453 9.83 7.23 -3.43
N LEU A 454 10.34 7.61 -4.60
CA LEU A 454 11.33 8.70 -4.74
C LEU A 454 10.80 10.04 -5.25
N GLY A 455 9.86 10.07 -6.19
CA GLY A 455 9.19 11.31 -6.61
C GLY A 455 9.00 11.40 -8.09
#